data_AF-A0A7K1SN82-F1
#
_entry.id   AF-A0A7K1SN82-F1
#
_cell.length_a   1.000
_cell.length_b   1.000
_cell.length_c   1.000
_cell.angle_alpha   90.00
_cell.angle_beta   90.00
_cell.angle_gamma   90.00
#
_symmetry.space_group_name_H-M   'P 1'
#
loop_
_entity.id
_entity.type
_entity.pdbx_description
1 polymer ?
#
loop_
_entity_poly.entity_id
_entity_poly.type
_entity_poly.pdbx_seq_one_letter_code
_entity_poly.pdbx_strand_id
1 'polypeptide(L)'
;MKILSTILSFFLALTVSFGQKMVTSTEVTDNTIKIVYADQLITKGTLCYINFANKEVTQPTTISSGMVLPNLAWKVAQGILGSGDQTSLSPILTYGLTIGTNGKIEFTPKRGLHFIVSQSGTTTTGATIALPTAINAYILANLSHSYFFGYQYKVTRVGTATDYTRLQFGSNSSPTANFLFLMQKSNVRPYSVIGVANRLGVRSDGPGNYFLVGDHIVTMGVSAFTGTAGGSILTQFTTFLQSDSNILYKLYVEDLTVSGRTYADADAAFYAQYQADLASGGQYFGDTTPTDPTTIP
;
A
#
# COMPACT_ATOMS: atom_id res chain seq x y z
N MET A 1 -57.65 -40.74 -6.52
CA MET A 1 -58.20 -39.89 -5.46
C MET A 1 -57.15 -39.77 -4.36
N LYS A 2 -56.87 -38.53 -3.91
CA LYS A 2 -55.89 -38.10 -2.88
C LYS A 2 -54.42 -38.03 -3.34
N ILE A 3 -53.78 -36.86 -3.51
CA ILE A 3 -53.61 -35.66 -2.64
C ILE A 3 -52.64 -35.93 -1.47
N LEU A 4 -51.51 -35.21 -1.52
CA LEU A 4 -50.61 -34.76 -0.43
C LEU A 4 -50.14 -35.77 0.63
N SER A 5 -48.82 -35.92 0.74
CA SER A 5 -48.10 -35.35 1.91
C SER A 5 -46.57 -35.34 1.68
N THR A 6 -46.09 -34.18 1.27
CA THR A 6 -44.77 -33.64 1.59
C THR A 6 -44.56 -33.68 3.11
N ILE A 7 -43.37 -34.07 3.60
CA ILE A 7 -42.69 -33.47 4.76
C ILE A 7 -41.20 -33.89 4.73
N LEU A 8 -40.39 -32.91 4.34
CA LEU A 8 -39.17 -32.50 5.01
C LEU A 8 -37.99 -33.50 5.07
N SER A 9 -37.27 -33.63 3.96
CA SER A 9 -35.82 -33.78 3.99
C SER A 9 -35.21 -32.52 3.41
N PHE A 10 -35.17 -31.48 4.24
CA PHE A 10 -34.40 -30.26 4.00
C PHE A 10 -32.92 -30.67 4.08
N PHE A 11 -32.38 -31.17 2.96
CA PHE A 11 -30.93 -31.09 2.76
C PHE A 11 -30.62 -29.60 2.70
N LEU A 12 -30.03 -29.13 3.80
CA LEU A 12 -29.38 -27.85 3.94
C LEU A 12 -28.25 -27.82 2.88
N ALA A 13 -28.58 -27.47 1.66
CA ALA A 13 -27.61 -27.06 0.68
C ALA A 13 -27.00 -25.77 1.24
N LEU A 14 -25.83 -25.91 1.85
CA LEU A 14 -24.94 -24.80 2.11
C LEU A 14 -24.60 -24.19 0.75
N THR A 15 -25.40 -23.22 0.31
CA THR A 15 -25.11 -22.43 -0.87
C THR A 15 -23.91 -21.55 -0.52
N VAL A 16 -22.72 -22.14 -0.58
CA VAL A 16 -21.50 -21.36 -0.76
C VAL A 16 -21.65 -20.78 -2.17
N SER A 17 -22.09 -19.54 -2.26
CA SER A 17 -22.06 -18.76 -3.49
C SER A 17 -20.59 -18.54 -3.85
N PHE A 18 -19.98 -19.53 -4.48
CA PHE A 18 -18.78 -19.31 -5.27
C PHE A 18 -19.22 -18.42 -6.43
N GLY A 19 -18.70 -17.19 -6.49
CA GLY A 19 -18.94 -16.33 -7.65
C GLY A 19 -18.57 -17.09 -8.92
N GLN A 20 -19.56 -17.39 -9.78
CA GLN A 20 -19.29 -18.02 -11.06
C GLN A 20 -18.63 -16.99 -11.97
N LYS A 21 -17.37 -17.24 -12.34
CA LYS A 21 -16.71 -16.49 -13.41
C LYS A 21 -17.28 -16.96 -14.75
N MET A 22 -18.22 -16.22 -15.31
CA MET A 22 -18.61 -16.39 -16.71
C MET A 22 -17.61 -15.67 -17.62
N VAL A 23 -17.08 -16.38 -18.61
CA VAL A 23 -16.26 -15.81 -19.69
C VAL A 23 -17.14 -15.76 -20.93
N THR A 24 -17.50 -14.57 -21.40
CA THR A 24 -18.27 -14.37 -22.63
C THR A 24 -17.33 -14.09 -23.80
N SER A 25 -17.68 -14.58 -25.00
CA SER A 25 -16.93 -14.31 -26.24
C SER A 25 -17.24 -12.94 -26.85
N THR A 26 -18.17 -12.19 -26.25
CA THR A 26 -18.60 -10.85 -26.65
C THR A 26 -18.33 -9.87 -25.52
N GLU A 27 -17.91 -8.66 -25.89
CA GLU A 27 -17.76 -7.53 -24.98
C GLU A 27 -19.11 -7.26 -24.28
N VAL A 28 -19.09 -7.20 -22.95
CA VAL A 28 -20.28 -6.90 -22.16
C VAL A 28 -20.51 -5.40 -22.24
N THR A 29 -21.50 -4.97 -23.01
CA THR A 29 -21.84 -3.55 -23.22
C THR A 29 -22.79 -2.98 -22.16
N ASP A 30 -23.18 -3.79 -21.18
CA ASP A 30 -24.06 -3.37 -20.09
C ASP A 30 -23.27 -2.59 -19.02
N ASN A 31 -23.32 -1.27 -19.12
CA ASN A 31 -22.68 -0.34 -18.20
C ASN A 31 -23.33 -0.32 -16.79
N THR A 32 -24.40 -1.09 -16.54
CA THR A 32 -25.01 -1.23 -15.21
C THR A 32 -24.36 -2.33 -14.37
N ILE A 33 -23.59 -3.23 -14.99
CA ILE A 33 -22.89 -4.30 -14.29
C ILE A 33 -21.69 -3.70 -13.54
N LYS A 34 -21.73 -3.77 -12.21
CA LYS A 34 -20.61 -3.34 -11.37
C LYS A 34 -19.41 -4.27 -11.58
N ILE A 35 -18.29 -3.69 -11.99
CA ILE A 35 -17.01 -4.39 -12.01
C ILE A 35 -16.67 -4.79 -10.56
N VAL A 36 -16.51 -6.09 -10.33
CA VAL A 36 -16.05 -6.61 -9.04
C VAL A 36 -14.53 -6.71 -9.08
N TYR A 37 -13.88 -5.89 -8.27
CA TYR A 37 -12.43 -5.96 -8.07
C TYR A 37 -12.07 -6.92 -6.93
N ALA A 38 -10.78 -7.26 -6.83
CA ALA A 38 -10.25 -8.11 -5.75
C ALA A 38 -10.36 -7.47 -4.35
N ASP A 39 -10.56 -6.15 -4.30
CA ASP A 39 -10.76 -5.38 -3.08
C ASP A 39 -11.59 -4.13 -3.37
N GLN A 40 -12.39 -3.68 -2.40
CA GLN A 40 -13.28 -2.52 -2.56
C GLN A 40 -12.55 -1.19 -2.69
N LEU A 41 -11.27 -1.12 -2.28
CA LEU A 41 -10.44 0.07 -2.49
C LEU A 41 -9.94 0.21 -3.93
N ILE A 42 -9.96 -0.85 -4.73
CA ILE A 42 -9.49 -0.81 -6.12
C ILE A 42 -10.52 -0.07 -6.97
N THR A 43 -10.02 0.87 -7.77
CA THR A 43 -10.78 1.64 -8.75
C THR A 43 -10.13 1.52 -10.12
N LYS A 44 -10.74 2.10 -11.15
CA LYS A 44 -10.15 2.18 -12.49
C LYS A 44 -8.84 2.98 -12.58
N GLY A 45 -8.47 3.73 -11.54
CA GLY A 45 -7.22 4.51 -11.47
C GLY A 45 -6.16 3.92 -10.54
N THR A 46 -6.43 2.78 -9.88
CA THR A 46 -5.45 2.19 -8.95
C THR A 46 -4.25 1.62 -9.71
N LEU A 47 -3.06 2.15 -9.41
CA LEU A 47 -1.79 1.71 -9.99
C LEU A 47 -1.17 0.60 -9.15
N CYS A 48 -1.23 0.72 -7.82
CA CYS A 48 -0.68 -0.27 -6.92
C CYS A 48 -1.51 -0.39 -5.65
N TYR A 49 -1.82 -1.63 -5.25
CA TYR A 49 -2.40 -1.92 -3.95
C TYR A 49 -1.79 -3.18 -3.34
N ILE A 50 -1.13 -3.01 -2.20
CA ILE A 50 -0.64 -4.10 -1.36
C ILE A 50 -1.60 -4.26 -0.18
N ASN A 51 -2.11 -5.48 0.00
CA ASN A 51 -2.77 -5.96 1.21
C ASN A 51 -2.48 -7.46 1.36
N PHE A 52 -1.51 -7.79 2.21
CA PHE A 52 -1.05 -9.17 2.46
C PHE A 52 -2.06 -10.05 3.22
N ALA A 53 -3.14 -9.47 3.72
CA ALA A 53 -4.21 -10.22 4.38
C ALA A 53 -5.40 -10.46 3.43
N ASN A 54 -5.36 -9.96 2.20
CA ASN A 54 -6.40 -10.21 1.21
C ASN A 54 -6.38 -11.68 0.76
N LYS A 55 -7.56 -12.29 0.67
CA LYS A 55 -7.75 -13.73 0.39
C LYS A 55 -7.53 -14.10 -1.08
N GLU A 56 -7.58 -13.13 -1.98
CA GLU A 56 -7.37 -13.31 -3.42
C GLU A 56 -5.88 -13.43 -3.79
N VAL A 57 -4.98 -13.25 -2.82
CA VAL A 57 -3.54 -13.32 -3.03
C VAL A 57 -2.99 -14.60 -2.41
N THR A 58 -2.35 -15.41 -3.24
CA THR A 58 -1.45 -16.47 -2.76
C THR A 58 -0.26 -15.81 -2.11
N GLN A 59 -0.17 -15.96 -0.79
CA GLN A 59 0.81 -15.26 -0.02
C GLN A 59 2.16 -16.01 -0.01
N PRO A 60 3.29 -15.28 -0.02
CA PRO A 60 4.58 -15.91 0.20
C PRO A 60 4.66 -16.49 1.63
N THR A 61 5.27 -17.67 1.74
CA THR A 61 5.50 -18.37 3.02
C THR A 61 6.86 -18.04 3.62
N THR A 62 7.79 -17.58 2.79
CA THR A 62 9.13 -17.12 3.18
C THR A 62 9.33 -15.68 2.70
N ILE A 63 10.29 -14.97 3.28
CA ILE A 63 10.64 -13.60 2.87
C ILE A 63 12.10 -13.61 2.44
N SER A 64 12.37 -13.08 1.26
CA SER A 64 13.71 -13.00 0.67
C SER A 64 13.89 -11.67 -0.06
N SER A 65 15.13 -11.18 -0.13
CA SER A 65 15.47 -10.01 -0.94
C SER A 65 15.25 -10.32 -2.42
N GLY A 66 14.68 -9.37 -3.17
CA GLY A 66 14.24 -9.56 -4.56
C GLY A 66 12.85 -10.16 -4.71
N MET A 67 12.13 -10.41 -3.61
CA MET A 67 10.77 -10.97 -3.67
C MET A 67 9.77 -9.98 -4.29
N VAL A 68 8.93 -10.51 -5.18
CA VAL A 68 7.78 -9.80 -5.75
C VAL A 68 6.62 -9.82 -4.76
N LEU A 69 6.14 -8.64 -4.38
CA LEU A 69 5.01 -8.44 -3.48
C LEU A 69 3.73 -8.28 -4.30
N PRO A 70 2.70 -9.11 -4.09
CA PRO A 70 1.51 -9.09 -4.93
C PRO A 70 0.81 -7.72 -4.96
N ASN A 71 0.76 -7.09 -6.15
CA ASN A 71 -0.11 -5.95 -6.41
C ASN A 71 -1.52 -6.43 -6.76
N LEU A 72 -2.47 -6.25 -5.85
CA LEU A 72 -3.88 -6.60 -6.04
C LEU A 72 -4.52 -5.87 -7.23
N ALA A 73 -4.01 -4.70 -7.57
CA ALA A 73 -4.50 -3.87 -8.66
C ALA A 73 -3.77 -4.12 -9.99
N TRP A 74 -2.94 -5.17 -10.13
CA TRP A 74 -2.10 -5.34 -11.32
C TRP A 74 -2.89 -5.36 -12.64
N LYS A 75 -4.11 -5.92 -12.65
CA LYS A 75 -4.97 -5.92 -13.86
C LYS A 75 -5.49 -4.53 -14.22
N VAL A 76 -5.84 -3.73 -13.22
CA VAL A 76 -6.21 -2.33 -13.42
C VAL A 76 -5.01 -1.57 -13.96
N ALA A 77 -3.85 -1.70 -13.31
CA ALA A 77 -2.61 -1.09 -13.75
C ALA A 77 -2.25 -1.50 -15.18
N GLN A 78 -2.38 -2.78 -15.53
CA GLN A 78 -2.19 -3.27 -16.90
C GLN A 78 -3.11 -2.56 -17.90
N GLY A 79 -4.39 -2.37 -17.54
CA GLY A 79 -5.34 -1.63 -18.37
C GLY A 79 -4.97 -0.15 -18.57
N ILE A 80 -4.44 0.51 -17.53
CA ILE A 80 -3.98 1.91 -17.60
C ILE A 80 -2.68 2.02 -18.43
N LEU A 81 -1.73 1.12 -18.21
CA LEU A 81 -0.40 1.15 -18.82
C LEU A 81 -0.38 0.53 -20.23
N GLY A 82 -1.43 -0.21 -20.61
CA GLY A 82 -1.53 -0.94 -21.87
C GLY A 82 -0.60 -2.16 -22.01
N SER A 83 0.16 -2.51 -20.97
CA SER A 83 1.12 -3.62 -20.97
C SER A 83 1.50 -4.07 -19.56
N GLY A 84 2.26 -5.17 -19.45
CA GLY A 84 2.74 -5.76 -18.21
C GLY A 84 1.90 -6.95 -17.73
N ASP A 85 2.37 -7.59 -16.67
CA ASP A 85 1.71 -8.72 -16.01
C ASP A 85 1.79 -8.59 -14.48
N GLN A 86 1.28 -9.57 -13.75
CA GLN A 86 1.32 -9.57 -12.29
C GLN A 86 2.75 -9.44 -11.74
N THR A 87 3.76 -10.00 -12.40
CA THR A 87 5.15 -9.93 -11.96
C THR A 87 5.75 -8.56 -12.23
N SER A 88 5.59 -8.05 -13.46
CA SER A 88 6.18 -6.77 -13.89
C SER A 88 5.48 -5.55 -13.31
N LEU A 89 4.26 -5.69 -12.80
CA LEU A 89 3.46 -4.63 -12.18
C LEU A 89 3.33 -4.76 -10.65
N SER A 90 4.11 -5.67 -10.05
CA SER A 90 4.15 -5.87 -8.60
C SER A 90 5.40 -5.27 -7.97
N PRO A 91 5.28 -4.57 -6.82
CA PRO A 91 6.43 -4.06 -6.09
C PRO A 91 7.46 -5.13 -5.73
N ILE A 92 8.71 -4.73 -5.58
CA ILE A 92 9.79 -5.64 -5.19
C ILE A 92 10.29 -5.24 -3.81
N LEU A 93 10.38 -6.21 -2.91
CA LEU A 93 11.09 -6.09 -1.64
C LEU A 93 12.58 -6.35 -1.87
N THR A 94 13.43 -5.38 -1.57
CA THR A 94 14.88 -5.56 -1.51
C THR A 94 15.38 -5.18 -0.13
N TYR A 95 16.44 -5.82 0.35
CA TYR A 95 17.09 -5.42 1.59
C TYR A 95 18.58 -5.75 1.58
N GLY A 96 19.35 -4.90 2.26
CA GLY A 96 20.77 -5.10 2.57
C GLY A 96 21.01 -5.55 4.02
N LEU A 97 19.95 -5.87 4.76
CA LEU A 97 20.02 -6.34 6.14
C LEU A 97 20.62 -7.75 6.22
N THR A 98 21.48 -7.96 7.22
CA THR A 98 21.89 -9.28 7.69
C THR A 98 20.83 -9.78 8.67
N ILE A 99 19.93 -10.63 8.18
CA ILE A 99 18.79 -11.14 8.95
C ILE A 99 19.26 -11.87 10.21
N GLY A 100 18.71 -11.50 11.37
CA GLY A 100 19.09 -12.02 12.69
C GLY A 100 20.25 -11.26 13.35
N THR A 101 20.91 -10.33 12.65
CA THR A 101 21.99 -9.50 13.20
C THR A 101 21.57 -8.05 13.31
N ASN A 102 21.29 -7.39 12.19
CA ASN A 102 20.94 -5.97 12.16
C ASN A 102 19.52 -5.70 11.64
N GLY A 103 18.78 -6.76 11.33
CA GLY A 103 17.36 -6.67 11.04
C GLY A 103 16.66 -8.02 11.00
N LYS A 104 15.34 -7.97 10.90
CA LYS A 104 14.47 -9.12 10.67
C LYS A 104 13.26 -8.66 9.87
N ILE A 105 12.79 -9.50 8.96
CA ILE A 105 11.55 -9.27 8.22
C ILE A 105 10.69 -10.52 8.37
N GLU A 106 9.45 -10.36 8.82
CA GLU A 106 8.53 -11.47 9.10
C GLU A 106 7.08 -11.07 8.82
N PHE A 107 6.20 -12.04 8.63
CA PHE A 107 4.76 -11.78 8.63
C PHE A 107 4.20 -11.91 10.05
N THR A 108 3.31 -10.99 10.44
CA THR A 108 2.50 -11.13 11.65
C THR A 108 1.41 -12.20 11.47
N PRO A 109 0.75 -12.64 12.55
CA PRO A 109 -0.38 -13.57 12.45
C PRO A 109 -1.53 -13.03 11.58
N LYS A 110 -1.75 -11.71 11.54
CA LYS A 110 -2.72 -11.07 10.62
C LYS A 110 -2.09 -10.62 9.30
N ARG A 111 -0.92 -11.15 8.96
CA ARG A 111 -0.21 -10.99 7.67
C ARG A 111 0.33 -9.59 7.39
N GLY A 112 0.42 -8.71 8.38
CA GLY A 112 1.23 -7.50 8.24
C GLY A 112 2.70 -7.86 8.02
N LEU A 113 3.42 -7.07 7.22
CA LEU A 113 4.85 -7.27 6.98
C LEU A 113 5.65 -6.48 8.03
N HIS A 114 6.19 -7.19 9.02
CA HIS A 114 6.94 -6.62 10.14
C HIS A 114 8.41 -6.47 9.76
N PHE A 115 8.88 -5.23 9.80
CA PHE A 115 10.28 -4.85 9.68
C PHE A 115 10.84 -4.51 11.06
N ILE A 116 11.85 -5.26 11.48
CA ILE A 116 12.65 -4.97 12.66
C ILE A 116 14.03 -4.56 12.17
N VAL A 117 14.48 -3.38 12.59
CA VAL A 117 15.78 -2.83 12.17
C VAL A 117 16.58 -2.40 13.40
N SER A 118 17.90 -2.61 13.35
CA SER A 118 18.79 -2.26 14.45
C SER A 118 18.75 -0.77 14.79
N GLN A 119 18.86 -0.41 16.07
CA GLN A 119 19.01 0.97 16.55
C GLN A 119 20.48 1.43 16.56
N SER A 120 21.38 0.59 16.06
CA SER A 120 22.80 0.85 15.87
C SER A 120 23.23 0.56 14.42
N GLY A 121 24.33 1.17 13.97
CA GLY A 121 24.87 1.03 12.60
C GLY A 121 24.58 2.23 11.69
N THR A 122 24.84 2.10 10.39
CA THR A 122 24.67 3.19 9.42
C THR A 122 23.24 3.28 8.88
N THR A 123 22.70 4.50 8.79
CA THR A 123 21.33 4.81 8.35
C THR A 123 21.06 4.60 6.86
N THR A 124 22.01 4.03 6.11
CA THR A 124 21.88 3.72 4.68
C THR A 124 21.57 2.26 4.39
N THR A 125 21.72 1.37 5.38
CA THR A 125 21.38 -0.05 5.26
C THR A 125 19.94 -0.28 5.71
N GLY A 126 19.16 -1.05 4.96
CA GLY A 126 17.73 -1.18 5.25
C GLY A 126 17.00 -2.17 4.35
N ALA A 127 15.67 -2.08 4.40
CA ALA A 127 14.74 -2.73 3.50
C ALA A 127 13.90 -1.71 2.74
N THR A 128 13.62 -2.01 1.48
CA THR A 128 12.93 -1.15 0.53
C THR A 128 11.85 -1.93 -0.19
N ILE A 129 10.66 -1.36 -0.29
CA ILE A 129 9.63 -1.80 -1.22
C ILE A 129 9.54 -0.76 -2.33
N ALA A 130 9.98 -1.09 -3.53
CA ALA A 130 9.96 -0.19 -4.67
C ALA A 130 8.80 -0.52 -5.62
N LEU A 131 8.08 0.50 -6.11
CA LEU A 131 7.15 0.31 -7.21
C LEU A 131 7.89 -0.14 -8.47
N PRO A 132 7.25 -0.96 -9.32
CA PRO A 132 7.83 -1.37 -10.60
C PRO A 132 8.20 -0.19 -11.50
N THR A 133 9.25 -0.35 -12.28
CA THR A 133 9.73 0.65 -13.24
C THR A 133 8.65 1.10 -14.23
N ALA A 134 7.77 0.19 -14.66
CA ALA A 134 6.66 0.53 -15.56
C ALA A 134 5.67 1.54 -14.93
N ILE A 135 5.35 1.37 -13.64
CA ILE A 135 4.48 2.31 -12.90
C ILE A 135 5.21 3.65 -12.69
N ASN A 136 6.49 3.62 -12.35
CA ASN A 136 7.29 4.85 -12.22
C ASN A 136 7.38 5.62 -13.55
N ALA A 137 7.58 4.92 -14.67
CA ALA A 137 7.60 5.53 -15.99
C ALA A 137 6.25 6.16 -16.37
N TYR A 138 5.14 5.49 -16.04
CA TYR A 138 3.80 6.03 -16.22
C TYR A 138 3.60 7.34 -15.45
N ILE A 139 3.94 7.37 -14.16
CA ILE A 139 3.79 8.57 -13.33
C ILE A 139 4.66 9.72 -13.89
N LEU A 140 5.90 9.43 -14.30
CA LEU A 140 6.81 10.41 -14.90
C LEU A 140 6.28 10.96 -16.23
N ALA A 141 5.58 10.15 -17.02
CA ALA A 141 4.96 10.60 -18.26
C ALA A 141 3.68 11.44 -18.03
N ASN A 142 3.09 11.37 -16.84
CA ASN A 142 1.80 11.98 -16.50
C ASN A 142 1.91 12.89 -15.27
N LEU A 143 2.94 13.74 -15.20
CA LEU A 143 3.18 14.63 -14.04
C LEU A 143 2.12 15.71 -13.82
N SER A 144 1.26 15.95 -14.82
CA SER A 144 0.10 16.85 -14.71
C SER A 144 -1.12 16.17 -14.06
N HIS A 145 -1.08 14.85 -13.84
CA HIS A 145 -2.15 14.14 -13.17
C HIS A 145 -2.12 14.37 -11.67
N SER A 146 -3.28 14.15 -11.05
CA SER A 146 -3.41 14.09 -9.61
C SER A 146 -3.23 12.66 -9.12
N TYR A 147 -2.49 12.49 -8.03
CA TYR A 147 -2.21 11.19 -7.44
C TYR A 147 -2.65 11.15 -5.98
N PHE A 148 -3.17 10.00 -5.57
CA PHE A 148 -3.45 9.68 -4.17
C PHE A 148 -2.52 8.58 -3.70
N PHE A 149 -2.00 8.80 -2.50
CA PHE A 149 -1.19 7.85 -1.77
C PHE A 149 -1.86 7.52 -0.43
N GLY A 150 -1.92 6.23 -0.09
CA GLY A 150 -2.43 5.73 1.19
C GLY A 150 -1.48 4.72 1.83
N TYR A 151 -1.29 4.87 3.14
CA TYR A 151 -0.38 4.08 3.96
C TYR A 151 -1.06 3.69 5.27
N GLN A 152 -1.06 2.40 5.59
CA GLN A 152 -1.52 1.89 6.87
C GLN A 152 -0.46 0.98 7.47
N TYR A 153 -0.08 1.27 8.71
CA TYR A 153 1.04 0.62 9.36
C TYR A 153 0.93 0.75 10.88
N LYS A 154 1.78 0.00 11.59
CA LYS A 154 1.93 0.08 13.04
C LYS A 154 3.39 0.22 13.40
N VAL A 155 3.77 1.21 14.18
CA VAL A 155 5.13 1.30 14.73
C VAL A 155 5.23 0.41 15.95
N THR A 156 6.25 -0.44 15.98
CA THR A 156 6.50 -1.42 17.06
C THR A 156 7.68 -1.03 17.93
N ARG A 157 8.62 -0.20 17.41
CA ARG A 157 9.72 0.41 18.17
C ARG A 157 10.12 1.74 17.56
N VAL A 158 10.22 2.79 18.37
CA VAL A 158 10.64 4.13 17.92
C VAL A 158 12.11 4.10 17.50
N GLY A 159 12.42 4.74 16.36
CA GLY A 159 13.79 4.87 15.84
C GLY A 159 14.62 5.96 16.51
N THR A 160 15.92 5.72 16.69
CA THR A 160 16.90 6.66 17.26
C THR A 160 17.43 7.71 16.30
N ALA A 161 17.33 7.49 14.99
CA ALA A 161 17.78 8.46 13.98
C ALA A 161 17.02 9.79 14.09
N THR A 162 17.73 10.91 13.95
CA THR A 162 17.13 12.26 13.99
C THR A 162 16.18 12.49 12.83
N ASP A 163 16.54 12.04 11.63
CA ASP A 163 15.69 12.11 10.45
C ASP A 163 15.99 10.97 9.46
N TYR A 164 14.98 10.55 8.71
CA TYR A 164 15.07 9.56 7.62
C TYR A 164 13.83 9.62 6.75
N THR A 165 13.96 9.22 5.49
CA THR A 165 12.83 9.06 4.57
C THR A 165 12.19 7.70 4.79
N ARG A 166 10.88 7.68 5.05
CA ARG A 166 10.09 6.44 5.09
C ARG A 166 9.42 6.18 3.75
N LEU A 167 8.99 7.24 3.08
CA LEU A 167 8.37 7.11 1.77
C LEU A 167 8.80 8.25 0.86
N GLN A 168 9.08 7.92 -0.39
CA GLN A 168 9.35 8.92 -1.42
C GLN A 168 8.69 8.54 -2.72
N PHE A 169 8.19 9.56 -3.41
CA PHE A 169 7.76 9.56 -4.79
C PHE A 169 8.43 10.79 -5.40
N GLY A 170 9.64 10.63 -5.92
CA GLY A 170 10.41 11.79 -6.33
C GLY A 170 11.61 11.43 -7.16
N SER A 171 12.44 12.41 -7.49
CA SER A 171 13.65 12.19 -8.26
C SER A 171 14.59 11.23 -7.52
N ASN A 172 15.18 10.29 -8.25
CA ASN A 172 16.15 9.36 -7.68
C ASN A 172 17.42 10.07 -7.16
N SER A 173 17.83 11.19 -7.77
CA SER A 173 19.09 11.86 -7.44
C SER A 173 18.95 12.96 -6.39
N SER A 174 17.76 13.54 -6.23
CA SER A 174 17.53 14.63 -5.27
C SER A 174 16.06 14.66 -4.79
N PRO A 175 15.63 13.63 -4.03
CA PRO A 175 14.23 13.47 -3.64
C PRO A 175 13.74 14.53 -2.65
N THR A 176 14.63 15.26 -1.98
CA THR A 176 14.26 16.32 -1.02
C THR A 176 13.94 17.66 -1.69
N ALA A 177 14.44 17.87 -2.91
CA ALA A 177 14.17 19.07 -3.72
C ALA A 177 13.16 18.78 -4.85
N ASN A 178 13.09 17.53 -5.30
CA ASN A 178 12.33 17.14 -6.49
C ASN A 178 11.41 15.96 -6.15
N PHE A 179 10.13 16.21 -5.87
CA PHE A 179 9.20 15.19 -5.42
C PHE A 179 7.73 15.48 -5.79
N LEU A 180 6.96 14.41 -5.97
CA LEU A 180 5.50 14.43 -5.80
C LEU A 180 5.16 14.32 -4.33
N PHE A 181 5.72 13.33 -3.64
CA PHE A 181 5.46 13.05 -2.24
C PHE A 181 6.75 12.68 -1.52
N LEU A 182 6.92 13.21 -0.31
CA LEU A 182 8.02 12.83 0.57
C LEU A 182 7.54 12.76 2.01
N MET A 183 7.77 11.62 2.65
CA MET A 183 7.51 11.41 4.06
C MET A 183 8.82 11.11 4.77
N GLN A 184 9.19 12.00 5.69
CA GLN A 184 10.37 11.90 6.53
C GLN A 184 9.98 11.90 8.00
N LYS A 185 10.92 11.59 8.91
CA LYS A 185 10.68 11.68 10.35
C LYS A 185 10.17 13.05 10.77
N SER A 186 10.84 14.07 10.26
CA SER A 186 10.59 15.46 10.62
C SER A 186 9.37 16.09 9.92
N ASN A 187 8.92 15.55 8.79
CA ASN A 187 7.96 16.23 7.94
C ASN A 187 7.25 15.33 6.90
N VAL A 188 6.12 15.80 6.41
CA VAL A 188 5.43 15.24 5.23
C VAL A 188 5.24 16.36 4.20
N ARG A 189 5.68 16.14 2.96
CA ARG A 189 5.71 17.14 1.88
C ARG A 189 4.95 16.64 0.64
N PRO A 190 4.37 17.55 -0.18
CA PRO A 190 4.44 19.01 -0.09
C PRO A 190 3.74 19.62 1.15
N TYR A 191 4.25 20.76 1.62
CA TYR A 191 3.59 21.53 2.68
C TYR A 191 2.45 22.36 2.08
N SER A 192 1.38 22.63 2.85
CA SER A 192 0.43 23.69 2.49
C SER A 192 1.07 25.04 2.75
N VAL A 193 1.86 25.54 1.81
CA VAL A 193 2.23 26.94 1.80
C VAL A 193 1.37 27.64 0.75
N ILE A 194 0.74 28.74 1.13
CA ILE A 194 0.03 29.62 0.21
C ILE A 194 1.02 30.02 -0.91
N GLY A 195 0.63 29.82 -2.17
CA GLY A 195 1.44 30.19 -3.34
C GLY A 195 2.37 29.09 -3.89
N VAL A 196 2.40 27.90 -3.29
CA VAL A 196 3.04 26.71 -3.88
C VAL A 196 1.92 25.74 -4.25
N ALA A 197 1.72 25.51 -5.54
CA ALA A 197 0.76 24.51 -5.99
C ALA A 197 1.17 23.11 -5.47
N ASN A 198 0.17 22.24 -5.26
CA ASN A 198 0.23 20.77 -5.41
C ASN A 198 0.03 19.86 -4.21
N ARG A 199 -0.51 20.35 -3.08
CA ARG A 199 -1.16 19.46 -2.10
C ARG A 199 -2.67 19.57 -2.21
N LEU A 200 -3.33 18.48 -2.60
CA LEU A 200 -4.79 18.37 -2.61
C LEU A 200 -5.35 18.13 -1.20
N GLY A 201 -4.60 17.41 -0.37
CA GLY A 201 -4.93 17.18 1.03
C GLY A 201 -3.96 16.20 1.68
N VAL A 202 -4.04 16.10 3.01
CA VAL A 202 -3.24 15.17 3.81
C VAL A 202 -4.01 14.72 5.04
N ARG A 203 -3.89 13.43 5.38
CA ARG A 203 -4.22 12.88 6.70
C ARG A 203 -2.95 12.31 7.29
N SER A 204 -2.60 12.75 8.50
CA SER A 204 -1.53 12.17 9.30
C SER A 204 -1.74 12.54 10.77
N ASP A 205 -1.08 11.84 11.68
CA ASP A 205 -1.14 12.13 13.13
C ASP A 205 -0.38 13.42 13.52
N GLY A 206 0.10 14.19 12.55
CA GLY A 206 0.93 15.38 12.74
C GLY A 206 2.44 15.07 12.80
N PRO A 207 3.33 16.04 12.47
CA PRO A 207 4.78 15.84 12.44
C PRO A 207 5.33 15.13 13.69
N GLY A 208 6.12 14.07 13.49
CA GLY A 208 6.74 13.29 14.56
C GLY A 208 5.82 12.25 15.23
N ASN A 209 4.50 12.49 15.32
CA ASN A 209 3.57 11.58 16.01
C ASN A 209 3.37 10.26 15.26
N TYR A 210 3.44 10.27 13.94
CA TYR A 210 3.34 9.07 13.10
C TYR A 210 4.63 8.20 13.10
N PHE A 211 5.53 8.43 14.06
CA PHE A 211 6.68 7.55 14.36
C PHE A 211 6.70 7.07 15.82
N LEU A 212 5.67 7.40 16.60
CA LEU A 212 5.48 6.86 17.94
C LEU A 212 4.92 5.44 17.85
N VAL A 213 5.03 4.64 18.92
CA VAL A 213 4.43 3.30 18.93
C VAL A 213 2.92 3.41 18.84
N GLY A 214 2.30 2.69 17.89
CA GLY A 214 0.87 2.75 17.65
C GLY A 214 0.47 2.40 16.23
N ASP A 215 -0.84 2.29 16.01
CA ASP A 215 -1.43 2.15 14.68
C ASP A 215 -1.56 3.53 14.02
N HIS A 216 -1.20 3.61 12.75
CA HIS A 216 -1.09 4.86 12.01
C HIS A 216 -1.69 4.73 10.60
N ILE A 217 -2.22 5.86 10.14
CA ILE A 217 -2.66 6.07 8.77
C ILE A 217 -2.05 7.35 8.24
N VAL A 218 -1.51 7.28 7.02
CA VAL A 218 -1.10 8.47 6.27
C VAL A 218 -1.72 8.43 4.90
N THR A 219 -2.38 9.51 4.51
CA THR A 219 -2.85 9.71 3.14
C THR A 219 -2.36 11.05 2.61
N MET A 220 -2.11 11.13 1.31
CA MET A 220 -1.79 12.38 0.65
C MET A 220 -2.31 12.40 -0.78
N GLY A 221 -2.91 13.54 -1.15
CA GLY A 221 -3.23 13.87 -2.53
C GLY A 221 -2.29 14.95 -3.05
N VAL A 222 -1.78 14.77 -4.26
CA VAL A 222 -0.89 15.72 -4.95
C VAL A 222 -1.34 15.94 -6.38
N SER A 223 -1.17 17.14 -6.92
CA SER A 223 -1.66 17.50 -8.27
C SER A 223 -0.58 17.95 -9.25
N ALA A 224 0.67 18.04 -8.81
CA ALA A 224 1.82 18.19 -9.70
C ALA A 224 3.13 18.01 -8.93
N PHE A 225 4.21 17.87 -9.70
CA PHE A 225 5.57 17.66 -9.21
C PHE A 225 6.17 18.94 -8.61
N THR A 226 6.82 18.83 -7.45
CA THR A 226 7.62 19.91 -6.85
C THR A 226 9.04 19.85 -7.41
N GLY A 227 9.56 20.98 -7.92
CA GLY A 227 10.89 21.02 -8.54
C GLY A 227 10.90 20.45 -9.96
N THR A 228 11.99 19.78 -10.33
CA THR A 228 12.20 19.17 -11.65
C THR A 228 12.27 17.66 -11.51
N ALA A 229 11.35 16.92 -12.14
CA ALA A 229 11.30 15.46 -12.03
C ALA A 229 12.57 14.73 -12.48
N GLY A 230 13.42 15.39 -13.29
CA GLY A 230 14.57 14.77 -13.92
C GLY A 230 14.14 13.70 -14.92
N GLY A 231 15.09 12.89 -15.39
CA GLY A 231 14.82 11.79 -16.32
C GLY A 231 14.31 10.50 -15.65
N SER A 232 14.14 10.47 -14.34
CA SER A 232 13.67 9.28 -13.60
C SER A 232 13.04 9.65 -12.26
N ILE A 233 11.97 8.94 -11.91
CA ILE A 233 11.40 8.97 -10.55
C ILE A 233 11.62 7.63 -9.86
N LEU A 234 11.72 7.70 -8.54
CA LEU A 234 11.80 6.57 -7.64
C LEU A 234 10.65 6.65 -6.66
N THR A 235 9.84 5.60 -6.64
CA THR A 235 8.76 5.45 -5.69
C THR A 235 9.02 4.26 -4.79
N GLN A 236 9.23 4.52 -3.50
CA GLN A 236 9.57 3.46 -2.56
C GLN A 236 9.19 3.76 -1.12
N PHE A 237 8.86 2.69 -0.40
CA PHE A 237 8.83 2.60 1.06
C PHE A 237 10.16 2.06 1.57
N THR A 238 10.66 2.65 2.65
CA THR A 238 11.96 2.32 3.22
C THR A 238 11.94 2.28 4.74
N THR A 239 12.67 1.33 5.29
CA THR A 239 13.08 1.26 6.69
C THR A 239 14.58 1.03 6.73
N PHE A 240 15.30 1.85 7.47
CA PHE A 240 16.76 1.81 7.58
C PHE A 240 17.20 1.50 9.01
N LEU A 241 18.46 1.15 9.23
CA LEU A 241 19.00 1.12 10.59
C LEU A 241 18.79 2.47 11.26
N GLN A 242 18.54 2.44 12.57
CA GLN A 242 18.14 3.57 13.42
C GLN A 242 16.77 4.19 13.07
N SER A 243 16.08 3.73 12.03
CA SER A 243 14.66 4.06 11.84
C SER A 243 13.80 3.25 12.80
N ASP A 244 12.51 3.54 12.81
CA ASP A 244 11.55 2.75 13.57
C ASP A 244 11.43 1.32 13.02
N SER A 245 11.11 0.40 13.92
CA SER A 245 10.56 -0.90 13.52
C SER A 245 9.05 -0.78 13.37
N ASN A 246 8.49 -1.35 12.30
CA ASN A 246 7.09 -1.20 11.96
C ASN A 246 6.51 -2.41 11.23
N ILE A 247 5.19 -2.53 11.28
CA ILE A 247 4.41 -3.47 10.50
C ILE A 247 3.72 -2.69 9.38
N LEU A 248 3.98 -3.04 8.14
CA LEU A 248 3.24 -2.55 6.98
C LEU A 248 1.99 -3.43 6.77
N TYR A 249 0.82 -2.81 6.79
CA TYR A 249 -0.44 -3.48 6.47
C TYR A 249 -0.88 -3.23 5.03
N LYS A 250 -0.96 -1.96 4.64
CA LYS A 250 -1.43 -1.56 3.31
C LYS A 250 -0.59 -0.43 2.71
N LEU A 251 -0.34 -0.55 1.41
CA LEU A 251 0.22 0.51 0.57
C LEU A 251 -0.68 0.68 -0.66
N TYR A 252 -1.10 1.90 -0.94
CA TYR A 252 -2.06 2.20 -1.98
C TYR A 252 -1.63 3.42 -2.80
N VAL A 253 -1.67 3.28 -4.12
CA VAL A 253 -1.32 4.32 -5.09
C VAL A 253 -2.37 4.35 -6.19
N GLU A 254 -2.91 5.54 -6.44
CA GLU A 254 -3.94 5.78 -7.44
C GLU A 254 -3.67 7.06 -8.21
N ASP A 255 -3.98 7.00 -9.50
CA ASP A 255 -4.18 8.16 -10.33
C ASP A 255 -5.63 8.67 -10.19
N LEU A 256 -5.77 9.82 -9.53
CA LEU A 256 -7.05 10.49 -9.28
C LEU A 256 -7.66 11.04 -10.58
N THR A 257 -6.82 11.44 -11.54
CA THR A 257 -7.28 11.90 -12.85
C THR A 257 -7.94 10.76 -13.62
N VAL A 258 -7.34 9.57 -13.62
CA VAL A 258 -7.89 8.38 -14.28
C VAL A 258 -9.11 7.83 -13.56
N SER A 259 -9.06 7.74 -12.23
CA SER A 259 -10.21 7.27 -11.43
C SER A 259 -11.41 8.22 -11.47
N GLY A 260 -11.16 9.52 -11.67
CA GLY A 260 -12.16 10.59 -11.57
C GLY A 260 -12.56 10.90 -10.13
N ARG A 261 -11.83 10.38 -9.13
CA ARG A 261 -12.08 10.68 -7.71
C ARG A 261 -11.39 11.97 -7.29
N THR A 262 -12.00 12.68 -6.35
CA THR A 262 -11.29 13.73 -5.62
C THR A 262 -10.40 13.12 -4.54
N TYR A 263 -9.44 13.91 -4.02
CA TYR A 263 -8.68 13.50 -2.82
C TYR A 263 -9.61 13.15 -1.66
N ALA A 264 -10.67 13.95 -1.43
CA ALA A 264 -11.58 13.74 -0.31
C ALA A 264 -12.30 12.40 -0.41
N ASP A 265 -12.69 11.98 -1.61
CA ASP A 265 -13.35 10.68 -1.84
C ASP A 265 -12.38 9.52 -1.60
N ALA A 266 -11.15 9.63 -2.10
CA ALA A 266 -10.14 8.61 -1.92
C ALA A 266 -9.69 8.49 -0.45
N ASP A 267 -9.48 9.61 0.24
CA ASP A 267 -9.15 9.67 1.67
C ASP A 267 -10.28 9.09 2.51
N ALA A 268 -11.54 9.47 2.26
CA ALA A 268 -12.69 8.94 2.99
C ALA A 268 -12.81 7.42 2.84
N ALA A 269 -12.63 6.90 1.62
CA ALA A 269 -12.67 5.46 1.37
C ALA A 269 -11.53 4.71 2.08
N PHE A 270 -10.29 5.22 1.97
CA PHE A 270 -9.13 4.59 2.61
C PHE A 270 -9.22 4.65 4.14
N TYR A 271 -9.68 5.78 4.69
CA TYR A 271 -9.89 5.94 6.13
C TYR A 271 -11.03 5.07 6.66
N ALA A 272 -12.13 4.93 5.92
CA ALA A 272 -13.20 4.00 6.30
C ALA A 272 -12.70 2.56 6.36
N GLN A 273 -11.87 2.13 5.39
CA GLN A 273 -11.24 0.82 5.43
C GLN A 273 -10.30 0.67 6.63
N TYR A 274 -9.46 1.67 6.91
CA TYR A 274 -8.58 1.68 8.08
C TYR A 274 -9.36 1.46 9.39
N GLN A 275 -10.45 2.20 9.58
CA GLN A 275 -11.31 2.04 10.75
C GLN A 275 -11.93 0.63 10.81
N ALA A 276 -12.39 0.10 9.68
CA ALA A 276 -12.95 -1.25 9.61
C ALA A 276 -11.91 -2.34 9.90
N ASP A 277 -10.66 -2.16 9.48
CA ASP A 277 -9.59 -3.13 9.72
C ASP A 277 -9.22 -3.25 11.19
N LEU A 278 -9.30 -2.13 11.94
CA LEU A 278 -8.96 -2.04 13.35
C LEU A 278 -10.16 -2.16 14.29
N ALA A 279 -11.39 -2.14 13.78
CA ALA A 279 -12.59 -2.41 14.57
C ALA A 279 -12.63 -3.87 15.04
N SER A 280 -13.40 -4.18 16.09
CA SER A 280 -13.53 -5.56 16.57
C SER A 280 -13.99 -6.50 15.45
N GLY A 281 -13.25 -7.60 15.25
CA GLY A 281 -13.47 -8.54 14.14
C GLY A 281 -12.87 -8.12 12.79
N GLY A 282 -12.25 -6.94 12.73
CA GLY A 282 -11.54 -6.41 11.58
C GLY A 282 -10.30 -7.21 11.20
N GLN A 283 -9.79 -6.95 10.00
CA GLN A 283 -8.70 -7.71 9.38
C GLN A 283 -7.42 -7.73 10.24
N TYR A 284 -7.07 -6.60 10.86
CA TYR A 284 -5.87 -6.45 11.70
C TYR A 284 -6.20 -6.23 13.18
N PHE A 285 -7.47 -6.40 13.58
CA PHE A 285 -7.86 -6.27 14.97
C PHE A 285 -7.11 -7.26 15.86
N GLY A 286 -6.45 -6.74 16.88
CA GLY A 286 -5.66 -7.52 17.83
C GLY A 286 -4.42 -8.16 17.23
N ASP A 287 -3.88 -7.64 16.11
CA ASP A 287 -2.64 -8.17 15.55
C ASP A 287 -1.46 -7.99 16.51
N THR A 288 -0.60 -9.01 16.56
CA THR A 288 0.53 -9.11 17.48
C THR A 288 1.84 -9.23 16.71
N THR A 289 2.93 -8.78 17.33
CA THR A 289 4.29 -8.96 16.79
C THR A 289 4.82 -10.34 17.18
N PRO A 290 5.21 -11.20 16.21
CA PRO A 290 5.82 -12.50 16.53
C PRO A 290 7.14 -12.36 17.29
N THR A 291 7.95 -11.37 16.91
CA THR A 291 9.24 -11.08 17.53
C THR A 291 9.22 -9.73 18.19
N ASP A 292 9.73 -9.66 19.43
CA ASP A 292 9.98 -8.40 20.11
C ASP A 292 11.09 -7.63 19.37
N PRO A 293 10.83 -6.39 18.90
CA PRO A 293 11.82 -5.58 18.20
C PRO A 293 13.13 -5.39 18.97
N THR A 294 13.12 -5.45 20.31
CA THR A 294 14.31 -5.29 21.16
C THR A 294 15.32 -6.44 21.06
N THR A 295 14.93 -7.56 20.44
CA THR A 295 15.83 -8.70 20.18
C THR A 295 16.86 -8.43 19.08
N ILE A 296 16.59 -7.44 18.21
CA ILE A 296 17.59 -6.86 17.31
C ILE A 296 18.14 -5.60 18.01
N PRO A 297 19.46 -5.34 17.95
CA PRO A 297 20.09 -4.19 18.62
C PRO A 297 19.55 -2.80 18.22
#